data_AF-A0A815XBS0-F1
#
_entry.id   AF-A0A815XBS0-F1
#
_cell.length_a   1.000
_cell.length_b   1.000
_cell.length_c   1.000
_cell.angle_alpha   90.00
_cell.angle_beta   90.00
_cell.angle_gamma   90.00
#
_symmetry.space_group_name_H-M   'P 1'
#
loop_
_entity.id
_entity.type
_entity.pdbx_description
1 polymer ?
#
loop_
_entity_poly.entity_id
_entity_poly.type
_entity_poly.pdbx_seq_one_letter_code
_entity_poly.pdbx_strand_id
1 'polypeptide(L)'
;MANNNDDEYNQFLQTHQLQLIFNNIPRHLYRRLYEKMKNEIFDSGSYFQLCPIDDDDELEKPYNPERRYYVSTLRDVVLDPEKDENAIFLIDHAWTYRIKDARNDLYSISNLYERMTSLMNINSDLKEDGIELILQRMWKFNQSYTLTSTQIDPQLDTEVAQEPYWYIMDELGSSIRHSDTNANVYCTSFFFEPTQTMFTLLYPIVRIEQPYSEIFRNFVYDNSSTLDRNIKLLPWQRVNYRKKVLRSLTIEHCPEIFTKKLQNNTEIFEECHKNDLYDRSTILIEPTKFDKDHILKVYTDQDLIKQYLTDQHYQLIDNYGQADIIFLKKQIQDFRFETLHNTLINQFPFENIITNKELLALVSRRWKSLYSSSAVENDPYIDSHESPPWLPTTFVLTYELPQFAVYFQYREDQKIDNTWIVKPINLTRSIDVSVTNLIDTVIRLPESGSKIACKYVSTPVLLKIPDIEGGEVKFDVRYILLLRSIRPLKLYVHKIFWLRIANKPFSMKQLDNS
;
A
#
# COMPACT_ATOMS: atom_id res chain seq x y z
N MET A 1 -10.16 43.37 -11.68
CA MET A 1 -10.06 41.99 -12.21
C MET A 1 -8.62 41.44 -12.12
N ALA A 2 -7.58 42.21 -12.48
CA ALA A 2 -6.18 41.75 -12.36
C ALA A 2 -5.75 41.39 -10.92
N ASN A 3 -6.04 42.23 -9.93
CA ASN A 3 -5.66 41.95 -8.52
C ASN A 3 -6.25 40.64 -7.98
N ASN A 4 -7.48 40.28 -8.36
CA ASN A 4 -8.14 39.07 -7.85
C ASN A 4 -7.47 37.78 -8.37
N ASN A 5 -6.98 37.77 -9.61
CA ASN A 5 -6.30 36.59 -10.16
C ASN A 5 -4.91 36.37 -9.55
N ASP A 6 -4.23 37.46 -9.18
CA ASP A 6 -2.95 37.38 -8.47
C ASP A 6 -3.13 36.96 -7.01
N ASP A 7 -4.19 37.42 -6.35
CA ASP A 7 -4.55 36.98 -5.00
C ASP A 7 -4.89 35.48 -4.96
N GLU A 8 -5.73 35.00 -5.89
CA GLU A 8 -6.07 33.58 -5.99
C GLU A 8 -4.86 32.70 -6.35
N TYR A 9 -3.96 33.18 -7.21
CA TYR A 9 -2.70 32.49 -7.51
C TYR A 9 -1.79 32.41 -6.28
N ASN A 10 -1.69 33.49 -5.49
CA ASN A 10 -0.92 33.48 -4.25
C ASN A 10 -1.50 32.50 -3.22
N GLN A 11 -2.83 32.41 -3.14
CA GLN A 11 -3.51 31.39 -2.32
C GLN A 11 -3.18 29.98 -2.81
N PHE A 12 -3.21 29.74 -4.13
CA PHE A 12 -2.79 28.46 -4.71
C PHE A 12 -1.36 28.09 -4.30
N LEU A 13 -0.41 29.02 -4.35
CA LEU A 13 0.96 28.77 -3.93
C LEU A 13 1.07 28.42 -2.45
N GLN A 14 0.31 29.08 -1.58
CA GLN A 14 0.30 28.80 -0.15
C GLN A 14 -0.29 27.41 0.15
N THR A 15 -1.43 27.09 -0.44
CA THR A 15 -2.13 25.80 -0.23
C THR A 15 -1.31 24.62 -0.78
N HIS A 16 -0.71 24.78 -1.96
CA HIS A 16 -0.06 23.68 -2.68
C HIS A 16 1.46 23.67 -2.58
N GLN A 17 2.09 24.52 -1.76
CA GLN A 17 3.56 24.65 -1.68
C GLN A 17 4.26 23.30 -1.49
N LEU A 18 3.80 22.49 -0.54
CA LEU A 18 4.39 21.18 -0.25
C LEU A 18 4.25 20.22 -1.43
N GLN A 19 3.09 20.24 -2.10
CA GLN A 19 2.84 19.39 -3.25
C GLN A 19 3.68 19.80 -4.47
N LEU A 20 3.85 21.10 -4.71
CA LEU A 20 4.70 21.63 -5.77
C LEU A 20 6.17 21.24 -5.58
N ILE A 21 6.67 21.34 -4.34
CA ILE A 21 8.06 20.96 -3.98
C ILE A 21 8.24 19.45 -4.04
N PHE A 22 7.36 18.68 -3.41
CA PHE A 22 7.44 17.21 -3.36
C PHE A 22 7.44 16.59 -4.76
N ASN A 23 6.64 17.15 -5.67
CA ASN A 23 6.55 16.71 -7.06
C ASN A 23 7.65 17.26 -7.99
N ASN A 24 8.61 18.02 -7.43
CA ASN A 24 9.72 18.66 -8.17
C ASN A 24 9.26 19.51 -9.37
N ILE A 25 8.11 20.19 -9.26
CA ILE A 25 7.56 20.98 -10.36
C ILE A 25 8.43 22.24 -10.53
N PRO A 26 8.92 22.56 -11.75
CA PRO A 26 9.65 23.79 -12.01
C PRO A 26 8.84 25.04 -11.70
N ARG A 27 9.43 26.01 -10.99
CA ARG A 27 8.73 27.24 -10.53
C ARG A 27 8.13 28.07 -11.65
N HIS A 28 8.75 28.10 -12.83
CA HIS A 28 8.24 28.86 -13.98
C HIS A 28 6.92 28.27 -14.53
N LEU A 29 6.61 27.00 -14.25
CA LEU A 29 5.37 26.35 -14.67
C LEU A 29 4.20 26.59 -13.71
N TYR A 30 4.43 27.15 -12.51
CA TYR A 30 3.41 27.24 -11.45
C TYR A 30 2.18 28.05 -11.86
N ARG A 31 2.42 29.22 -12.46
CA ARG A 31 1.32 30.10 -12.90
C ARG A 31 0.47 29.41 -13.96
N ARG A 32 1.13 28.77 -14.93
CA ARG A 32 0.43 28.09 -16.01
C ARG A 32 -0.32 26.86 -15.53
N LEU A 33 0.28 26.09 -14.62
CA LEU A 33 -0.37 24.97 -13.95
C LEU A 33 -1.66 25.40 -13.25
N TYR A 34 -1.61 26.47 -12.45
CA TYR A 34 -2.78 27.04 -11.79
C TYR A 34 -3.87 27.43 -12.80
N GLU A 35 -3.52 28.14 -13.88
CA GLU A 35 -4.46 28.53 -14.92
C GLU A 35 -5.11 27.33 -15.61
N LYS A 36 -4.33 26.29 -15.91
CA LYS A 36 -4.85 25.07 -16.53
C LYS A 36 -5.77 24.31 -15.60
N MET A 37 -5.45 24.17 -14.31
CA MET A 37 -6.33 23.46 -13.36
C MET A 37 -7.61 24.22 -13.07
N LYS A 38 -7.51 25.54 -12.85
CA LYS A 38 -8.67 26.39 -12.57
C LYS A 38 -9.72 26.36 -13.69
N ASN A 39 -9.26 26.28 -14.94
CA ASN A 39 -10.12 26.33 -16.12
C ASN A 39 -10.26 24.97 -16.81
N GLU A 40 -9.75 23.89 -16.19
CA GLU A 40 -9.72 22.52 -16.73
C GLU A 40 -9.24 22.45 -18.20
N ILE A 41 -8.11 23.09 -18.48
CA ILE A 41 -7.53 23.17 -19.83
C ILE A 41 -6.72 21.91 -20.12
N PHE A 42 -7.30 21.00 -20.89
CA PHE A 42 -6.64 19.81 -21.42
C PHE A 42 -6.14 20.08 -22.86
N ASP A 43 -4.91 20.59 -22.99
CA ASP A 43 -4.34 21.03 -24.27
C ASP A 43 -3.30 20.06 -24.86
N SER A 44 -3.11 18.88 -24.26
CA SER A 44 -2.11 17.87 -24.69
C SER A 44 -2.24 17.47 -26.17
N GLY A 45 -3.45 17.45 -26.72
CA GLY A 45 -3.71 17.14 -28.14
C GLY A 45 -3.14 18.17 -29.14
N SER A 46 -2.77 19.37 -28.68
CA SER A 46 -2.06 20.36 -29.50
C SER A 46 -0.55 20.12 -29.56
N TYR A 47 -0.03 19.19 -28.77
CA TYR A 47 1.41 18.93 -28.62
C TYR A 47 1.78 17.49 -28.95
N PHE A 48 0.87 16.55 -28.69
CA PHE A 48 1.12 15.13 -28.80
C PHE A 48 0.07 14.42 -29.66
N GLN A 49 0.45 13.26 -30.17
CA GLN A 49 -0.42 12.35 -30.90
C GLN A 49 -0.20 10.91 -30.45
N LEU A 50 -1.23 10.07 -30.61
CA LEU A 50 -1.15 8.63 -30.44
C LEU A 50 -0.76 7.98 -31.77
N CYS A 51 0.34 7.25 -31.76
CA CYS A 51 0.86 6.54 -32.93
C CYS A 51 0.69 5.04 -32.73
N PRO A 52 0.08 4.31 -33.68
CA PRO A 52 -0.05 2.86 -33.58
C PRO A 52 1.34 2.20 -33.59
N ILE A 53 1.46 1.08 -32.88
CA ILE A 53 2.66 0.25 -32.84
C ILE A 53 2.46 -0.91 -33.81
N ASP A 54 3.20 -0.89 -34.92
CA ASP A 54 3.27 -1.98 -35.88
C ASP A 54 4.31 -3.03 -35.43
N ASP A 55 4.06 -3.68 -34.30
CA ASP A 55 4.87 -4.83 -33.87
C ASP A 55 4.19 -6.13 -34.33
N ASP A 56 4.88 -6.93 -35.17
CA ASP A 56 4.49 -8.28 -35.64
C ASP A 56 4.39 -9.34 -34.51
N ASP A 57 4.40 -8.90 -33.25
CA ASP A 57 4.46 -9.78 -32.09
C ASP A 57 3.06 -10.30 -31.74
N GLU A 58 2.83 -11.59 -32.02
CA GLU A 58 1.69 -12.37 -31.55
C GLU A 58 1.55 -12.21 -30.03
N LEU A 59 0.69 -11.30 -29.59
CA LEU A 59 0.13 -11.41 -28.26
C LEU A 59 -0.74 -12.65 -28.25
N GLU A 60 -0.47 -13.56 -27.32
CA GLU A 60 -1.40 -14.64 -27.04
C GLU A 60 -2.78 -14.03 -26.78
N LYS A 61 -3.80 -14.54 -27.51
CA LYS A 61 -5.20 -14.25 -27.20
C LYS A 61 -5.39 -14.40 -25.68
N PRO A 62 -6.04 -13.45 -25.01
CA PRO A 62 -7.10 -12.57 -25.53
C PRO A 62 -6.69 -11.10 -25.80
N TYR A 63 -5.39 -10.79 -25.91
CA TYR A 63 -4.94 -9.40 -26.11
C TYR A 63 -4.73 -9.09 -27.60
N ASN A 64 -5.29 -7.98 -28.08
CA ASN A 64 -5.14 -7.57 -29.48
C ASN A 64 -3.83 -6.74 -29.68
N PRO A 65 -2.86 -7.21 -30.50
CA PRO A 65 -1.64 -6.47 -30.80
C PRO A 65 -1.90 -5.20 -31.64
N GLU A 66 -2.93 -5.19 -32.48
CA GLU A 66 -3.24 -4.11 -33.46
C GLU A 66 -3.72 -2.78 -32.86
N ARG A 67 -3.83 -2.67 -31.53
CA ARG A 67 -4.37 -1.49 -30.84
C ARG A 67 -3.39 -0.86 -29.86
N ARG A 68 -2.11 -1.18 -29.93
CA ARG A 68 -1.12 -0.55 -29.06
C ARG A 68 -0.73 0.79 -29.63
N TYR A 69 -0.70 1.80 -28.77
CA TYR A 69 -0.25 3.14 -29.13
C TYR A 69 0.97 3.53 -28.31
N TYR A 70 1.82 4.35 -28.90
CA TYR A 70 2.80 5.16 -28.18
C TYR A 70 2.48 6.64 -28.38
N VAL A 71 3.01 7.48 -27.51
CA VAL A 71 2.83 8.94 -27.59
C VAL A 71 4.03 9.55 -28.30
N SER A 72 3.82 10.42 -29.29
CA SER A 72 4.87 11.26 -29.87
C SER A 72 4.49 12.73 -29.85
N THR A 73 5.47 13.63 -29.97
CA THR A 73 5.19 15.03 -30.29
C THR A 73 4.56 15.16 -31.69
N LEU A 74 3.87 16.27 -31.94
CA LEU A 74 3.54 16.70 -33.30
C LEU A 74 4.79 17.23 -34.01
N ARG A 75 4.70 17.41 -35.34
CA ARG A 75 5.83 17.76 -36.21
C ARG A 75 6.59 19.02 -35.77
N ASP A 76 5.87 20.09 -35.47
CA ASP A 76 6.44 21.43 -35.28
C ASP A 76 6.45 21.86 -33.79
N VAL A 77 6.46 20.87 -32.89
CA VAL A 77 6.46 21.10 -31.43
C VAL A 77 7.87 21.04 -30.89
N VAL A 78 8.27 22.09 -30.17
CA VAL A 78 9.50 22.13 -29.38
C VAL A 78 9.12 22.36 -27.93
N LEU A 79 9.49 21.43 -27.05
CA LEU A 79 9.29 21.53 -25.62
C LEU A 79 10.63 21.82 -24.95
N ASP A 80 10.75 23.01 -24.36
CA ASP A 80 11.93 23.43 -23.59
C ASP A 80 11.59 23.44 -22.09
N PRO A 81 12.14 22.50 -21.29
CA PRO A 81 11.81 22.39 -19.87
C PRO A 81 12.26 23.59 -19.03
N GLU A 82 13.09 24.49 -19.55
CA GLU A 82 13.57 25.67 -18.82
C GLU A 82 12.89 26.98 -19.25
N LYS A 83 12.42 27.05 -20.50
CA LYS A 83 11.96 28.30 -21.12
C LYS A 83 10.49 28.30 -21.52
N ASP A 84 9.89 27.13 -21.72
CA ASP A 84 8.50 27.04 -22.16
C ASP A 84 7.55 26.95 -20.96
N GLU A 85 6.98 28.10 -20.59
CA GLU A 85 6.00 28.19 -19.50
C GLU A 85 4.71 27.37 -19.77
N ASN A 86 4.45 26.98 -21.03
CA ASN A 86 3.29 26.16 -21.42
C ASN A 86 3.54 24.66 -21.36
N ALA A 87 4.78 24.21 -21.17
CA ALA A 87 5.18 22.81 -21.18
C ALA A 87 4.79 22.05 -19.89
N ILE A 88 3.55 22.19 -19.44
CA ILE A 88 2.94 21.39 -18.38
C ILE A 88 1.52 21.04 -18.76
N PHE A 89 1.15 19.77 -18.74
CA PHE A 89 -0.09 19.25 -19.28
C PHE A 89 -0.88 18.52 -18.21
N LEU A 90 -2.20 18.66 -18.24
CA LEU A 90 -3.11 17.89 -17.41
C LEU A 90 -3.49 16.61 -18.16
N ILE A 91 -3.38 15.49 -17.46
CA ILE A 91 -3.81 14.17 -17.90
C ILE A 91 -4.95 13.74 -16.98
N ASP A 92 -6.06 13.35 -17.58
CA ASP A 92 -7.27 12.98 -16.85
C ASP A 92 -7.18 11.54 -16.32
N HIS A 93 -8.00 11.22 -15.32
CA HIS A 93 -8.12 9.90 -14.73
C HIS A 93 -9.35 9.21 -15.31
N ALA A 94 -9.14 8.31 -16.28
CA ALA A 94 -10.22 7.56 -16.93
C ALA A 94 -11.02 6.70 -15.95
N TRP A 95 -10.38 6.25 -14.87
CA TRP A 95 -11.01 5.47 -13.82
C TRP A 95 -10.24 5.64 -12.52
N THR A 96 -10.93 6.03 -11.46
CA THR A 96 -10.40 6.15 -10.09
C THR A 96 -11.24 5.30 -9.16
N TYR A 97 -10.61 4.46 -8.35
CA TYR A 97 -11.31 3.44 -7.57
C TYR A 97 -10.53 2.98 -6.34
N ARG A 98 -11.23 2.26 -5.45
CA ARG A 98 -10.62 1.42 -4.42
C ARG A 98 -10.64 -0.03 -4.89
N ILE A 99 -9.63 -0.82 -4.57
CA ILE A 99 -9.49 -2.20 -5.07
C ILE A 99 -10.76 -3.03 -4.86
N LYS A 100 -11.37 -2.93 -3.67
CA LYS A 100 -12.60 -3.65 -3.30
C LYS A 100 -13.83 -3.28 -4.17
N ASP A 101 -13.82 -2.09 -4.76
CA ASP A 101 -14.92 -1.55 -5.56
C ASP A 101 -14.70 -1.82 -7.06
N ALA A 102 -13.46 -2.15 -7.49
CA ALA A 102 -13.05 -2.22 -8.89
C ALA A 102 -13.97 -3.07 -9.78
N ARG A 103 -14.34 -4.27 -9.32
CA ARG A 103 -15.26 -5.13 -10.06
C ARG A 103 -16.65 -4.52 -10.18
N ASN A 104 -17.18 -3.98 -9.08
CA ASN A 104 -18.52 -3.38 -9.06
C ASN A 104 -18.59 -2.14 -9.96
N ASP A 105 -17.51 -1.36 -10.02
CA ASP A 105 -17.40 -0.21 -10.92
C ASP A 105 -17.57 -0.64 -12.38
N LEU A 106 -16.93 -1.74 -12.81
CA LEU A 106 -17.04 -2.27 -14.18
C LEU A 106 -18.46 -2.75 -14.55
N TYR A 107 -19.29 -3.04 -13.54
CA TYR A 107 -20.71 -3.33 -13.75
C TYR A 107 -21.59 -2.09 -13.74
N SER A 108 -21.31 -1.14 -12.84
CA SER A 108 -22.25 -0.08 -12.48
C SER A 108 -21.96 1.27 -13.15
N ILE A 109 -20.69 1.56 -13.44
CA ILE A 109 -20.28 2.81 -14.11
C ILE A 109 -20.50 2.66 -15.62
N SER A 110 -21.34 3.55 -16.16
CA SER A 110 -21.69 3.57 -17.58
C SER A 110 -20.45 3.72 -18.48
N ASN A 111 -20.36 2.92 -19.53
CA ASN A 111 -19.28 2.89 -20.52
C ASN A 111 -17.86 2.57 -19.97
N LEU A 112 -17.70 2.31 -18.67
CA LEU A 112 -16.38 2.06 -18.10
C LEU A 112 -15.78 0.74 -18.62
N TYR A 113 -16.59 -0.32 -18.69
CA TYR A 113 -16.17 -1.61 -19.23
C TYR A 113 -15.68 -1.48 -20.68
N GLU A 114 -16.45 -0.80 -21.53
CA GLU A 114 -16.13 -0.56 -22.94
C GLU A 114 -14.85 0.29 -23.09
N ARG A 115 -14.69 1.33 -22.25
CA ARG A 115 -13.47 2.16 -22.24
C ARG A 115 -12.26 1.36 -21.80
N MET A 116 -12.35 0.57 -20.72
CA MET A 116 -11.23 -0.23 -20.20
C MET A 116 -10.86 -1.39 -21.13
N THR A 117 -11.83 -2.06 -21.76
CA THR A 117 -11.53 -3.07 -22.78
C THR A 117 -10.81 -2.46 -23.99
N SER A 118 -11.22 -1.29 -24.44
CA SER A 118 -10.55 -0.55 -25.51
C SER A 118 -9.13 -0.13 -25.10
N LEU A 119 -8.98 0.53 -23.96
CA LEU A 119 -7.71 1.04 -23.44
C LEU A 119 -6.68 -0.07 -23.20
N MET A 120 -7.13 -1.21 -22.68
CA MET A 120 -6.28 -2.34 -22.34
C MET A 120 -6.10 -3.35 -23.47
N ASN A 121 -6.71 -3.11 -24.63
CA ASN A 121 -6.71 -4.01 -25.80
C ASN A 121 -7.21 -5.41 -25.48
N ILE A 122 -8.31 -5.50 -24.74
CA ILE A 122 -8.96 -6.75 -24.37
C ILE A 122 -10.05 -7.05 -25.38
N ASN A 123 -10.01 -8.25 -25.96
CA ASN A 123 -11.10 -8.78 -26.76
C ASN A 123 -11.68 -10.01 -26.05
N SER A 124 -12.97 -9.95 -25.72
CA SER A 124 -13.68 -11.02 -25.03
C SER A 124 -15.11 -11.12 -25.56
N ASP A 125 -15.56 -12.35 -25.80
CA ASP A 125 -16.93 -12.62 -26.24
C ASP A 125 -17.95 -12.43 -25.11
N LEU A 126 -17.54 -12.71 -23.87
CA LEU A 126 -18.36 -12.58 -22.67
C LEU A 126 -17.88 -11.41 -21.80
N LYS A 127 -18.83 -10.61 -21.31
CA LYS A 127 -18.54 -9.48 -20.41
C LYS A 127 -17.82 -9.92 -19.14
N GLU A 128 -18.25 -11.05 -18.55
CA GLU A 128 -17.62 -11.62 -17.34
C GLU A 128 -16.14 -11.93 -17.55
N ASP A 129 -15.80 -12.64 -18.63
CA ASP A 129 -14.41 -12.95 -18.97
C ASP A 129 -13.61 -11.67 -19.24
N GLY A 130 -14.24 -10.68 -19.88
CA GLY A 130 -13.66 -9.36 -20.10
C GLY A 130 -13.33 -8.62 -18.80
N ILE A 131 -14.22 -8.70 -17.80
CA ILE A 131 -14.01 -8.11 -16.47
C ILE A 131 -12.83 -8.78 -15.78
N GLU A 132 -12.73 -10.12 -15.80
CA GLU A 132 -11.57 -10.82 -15.23
C GLU A 132 -10.26 -10.39 -15.90
N LEU A 133 -10.27 -10.25 -17.23
CA LEU A 133 -9.10 -9.81 -17.99
C LEU A 133 -8.71 -8.36 -17.66
N ILE A 134 -9.69 -7.47 -17.44
CA ILE A 134 -9.44 -6.10 -16.99
C ILE A 134 -8.78 -6.13 -15.60
N LEU A 135 -9.36 -6.84 -14.64
CA LEU A 135 -8.85 -6.89 -13.26
C LEU A 135 -7.44 -7.51 -13.17
N GLN A 136 -7.11 -8.43 -14.08
CA GLN A 136 -5.76 -8.97 -14.20
C GLN A 136 -4.79 -7.97 -14.84
N ARG A 137 -5.22 -7.25 -15.88
CA ARG A 137 -4.37 -6.39 -16.71
C ARG A 137 -4.21 -4.97 -16.20
N MET A 138 -5.15 -4.47 -15.39
CA MET A 138 -5.17 -3.11 -14.87
C MET A 138 -3.89 -2.74 -14.12
N TRP A 139 -3.20 -3.71 -13.53
CA TRP A 139 -1.92 -3.51 -12.83
C TRP A 139 -0.77 -3.03 -13.71
N LYS A 140 -0.94 -2.98 -15.04
CA LYS A 140 0.00 -2.31 -15.96
C LYS A 140 -0.30 -0.83 -16.17
N PHE A 141 -1.50 -0.39 -15.82
CA PHE A 141 -2.01 0.96 -16.08
C PHE A 141 -2.21 1.75 -14.80
N ASN A 142 -2.54 1.02 -13.74
CA ASN A 142 -2.72 1.52 -12.40
C ASN A 142 -1.58 2.42 -11.97
N GLN A 143 -1.95 3.48 -11.28
CA GLN A 143 -1.13 4.36 -10.46
C GLN A 143 -1.87 4.56 -9.15
N SER A 144 -1.21 5.12 -8.13
CA SER A 144 -1.87 5.32 -6.83
C SER A 144 -1.57 6.68 -6.22
N TYR A 145 -2.47 7.12 -5.37
CA TYR A 145 -2.25 8.21 -4.42
C TYR A 145 -3.03 7.89 -3.14
N THR A 146 -2.68 8.57 -2.05
CA THR A 146 -3.34 8.40 -0.76
C THR A 146 -4.07 9.68 -0.41
N LEU A 147 -5.37 9.57 -0.13
CA LEU A 147 -6.18 10.67 0.36
C LEU A 147 -6.38 10.55 1.86
N THR A 148 -6.42 11.69 2.54
CA THR A 148 -6.88 11.75 3.93
C THR A 148 -8.40 11.78 3.99
N SER A 149 -8.98 11.34 5.10
CA SER A 149 -10.43 11.43 5.35
C SER A 149 -10.97 12.85 5.13
N THR A 150 -10.21 13.88 5.50
CA THR A 150 -10.55 15.29 5.28
C THR A 150 -10.57 15.71 3.81
N GLN A 151 -9.81 15.05 2.93
CA GLN A 151 -9.84 15.27 1.48
C GLN A 151 -10.97 14.48 0.81
N ILE A 152 -11.42 13.38 1.43
CA ILE A 152 -12.52 12.55 0.91
C ILE A 152 -13.87 13.15 1.29
N ASP A 153 -14.01 13.59 2.55
CA ASP A 153 -15.18 14.27 3.07
C ASP A 153 -14.75 15.31 4.12
N PRO A 154 -14.74 16.60 3.76
CA PRO A 154 -14.35 17.68 4.66
C PRO A 154 -15.21 17.80 5.93
N GLN A 155 -16.38 17.14 5.97
CA GLN A 155 -17.30 17.19 7.11
C GLN A 155 -17.07 16.06 8.14
N LEU A 156 -16.20 15.09 7.84
CA LEU A 156 -15.89 13.98 8.75
C LEU A 156 -14.86 14.39 9.82
N ASP A 157 -15.34 14.71 11.02
CA ASP A 157 -14.53 14.99 12.22
C ASP A 157 -14.02 13.69 12.90
N THR A 158 -13.31 12.86 12.13
CA THR A 158 -12.76 11.57 12.60
C THR A 158 -11.24 11.51 12.44
N GLU A 159 -10.58 10.64 13.22
CA GLU A 159 -9.14 10.34 13.10
C GLU A 159 -8.74 10.25 11.61
N VAL A 160 -7.69 10.98 11.21
CA VAL A 160 -7.24 11.09 9.81
C VAL A 160 -6.95 9.72 9.23
N ALA A 161 -7.93 9.12 8.57
CA ALA A 161 -7.77 7.84 7.90
C ALA A 161 -7.12 8.11 6.55
N GLN A 162 -5.97 7.49 6.31
CA GLN A 162 -5.34 7.48 5.00
C GLN A 162 -5.85 6.28 4.22
N GLU A 163 -6.59 6.52 3.14
CA GLU A 163 -7.08 5.46 2.25
C GLU A 163 -6.39 5.59 0.89
N PRO A 164 -5.76 4.52 0.39
CA PRO A 164 -5.16 4.54 -0.93
C PRO A 164 -6.23 4.37 -2.01
N TYR A 165 -6.10 5.20 -3.04
CA TYR A 165 -6.87 5.11 -4.27
C TYR A 165 -5.96 4.70 -5.42
N TRP A 166 -6.53 3.91 -6.31
CA TRP A 166 -5.90 3.52 -7.56
C TRP A 166 -6.59 4.24 -8.70
N TYR A 167 -5.82 4.59 -9.71
CA TYR A 167 -6.36 5.24 -10.89
C TYR A 167 -5.66 4.79 -12.16
N ILE A 168 -6.37 4.90 -13.27
CA ILE A 168 -5.90 4.68 -14.63
C ILE A 168 -6.03 6.01 -15.38
N MET A 169 -4.94 6.47 -15.97
CA MET A 169 -4.96 7.70 -16.78
C MET A 169 -5.79 7.49 -18.05
N ASP A 170 -6.19 8.60 -18.69
CA ASP A 170 -6.75 8.60 -20.03
C ASP A 170 -5.88 7.89 -21.09
N GLU A 171 -6.41 7.81 -22.30
CA GLU A 171 -5.80 7.15 -23.46
C GLU A 171 -4.40 7.69 -23.76
N LEU A 172 -4.16 8.99 -23.56
CA LEU A 172 -2.86 9.61 -23.79
C LEU A 172 -1.89 9.22 -22.68
N GLY A 173 -2.24 9.44 -21.42
CA GLY A 173 -1.39 9.14 -20.27
C GLY A 173 -1.01 7.66 -20.18
N SER A 174 -1.99 6.78 -20.41
CA SER A 174 -1.81 5.33 -20.39
C SER A 174 -0.96 4.78 -21.55
N SER A 175 -0.80 5.55 -22.64
CA SER A 175 0.02 5.17 -23.79
C SER A 175 1.47 5.62 -23.69
N ILE A 176 1.85 6.39 -22.65
CA ILE A 176 3.23 6.81 -22.42
C ILE A 176 4.05 5.61 -21.96
N ARG A 177 5.07 5.26 -22.76
CA ARG A 177 5.88 4.08 -22.50
C ARG A 177 6.99 4.35 -21.50
N HIS A 178 7.50 3.25 -20.95
CA HIS A 178 8.67 3.29 -20.10
C HIS A 178 9.97 3.32 -20.90
N SER A 179 10.91 4.16 -20.48
CA SER A 179 12.32 3.99 -20.80
C SER A 179 13.18 4.29 -19.58
N ASP A 180 14.19 3.46 -19.32
CA ASP A 180 15.20 3.71 -18.30
C ASP A 180 16.21 4.78 -18.74
N THR A 181 16.54 4.83 -20.02
CA THR A 181 17.64 5.67 -20.55
C THR A 181 17.17 6.91 -21.28
N ASN A 182 15.96 6.86 -21.85
CA ASN A 182 15.44 7.89 -22.74
C ASN A 182 14.18 8.58 -22.18
N ALA A 183 13.89 8.42 -20.87
CA ALA A 183 12.81 9.15 -20.24
C ALA A 183 12.98 10.65 -20.46
N ASN A 184 11.98 11.29 -21.06
CA ASN A 184 12.03 12.69 -21.48
C ASN A 184 10.89 13.53 -20.89
N VAL A 185 9.93 12.89 -20.22
CA VAL A 185 8.89 13.54 -19.41
C VAL A 185 8.81 12.96 -18.01
N TYR A 186 8.27 13.75 -17.09
CA TYR A 186 7.88 13.33 -15.75
C TYR A 186 6.36 13.33 -15.62
N CYS A 187 5.82 12.30 -14.98
CA CYS A 187 4.40 12.19 -14.66
C CYS A 187 4.21 12.07 -13.15
N THR A 188 3.33 12.90 -12.58
CA THR A 188 3.02 12.83 -11.15
C THR A 188 1.61 13.28 -10.82
N SER A 189 1.05 12.76 -9.72
CA SER A 189 -0.30 13.12 -9.26
C SER A 189 -0.30 14.47 -8.54
N PHE A 190 -1.32 15.28 -8.79
CA PHE A 190 -1.53 16.58 -8.16
C PHE A 190 -3.00 16.74 -7.77
N PHE A 191 -3.24 17.10 -6.50
CA PHE A 191 -4.57 17.34 -5.97
C PHE A 191 -4.87 18.83 -6.04
N PHE A 192 -5.92 19.21 -6.76
CA PHE A 192 -6.39 20.58 -6.82
C PHE A 192 -7.54 20.75 -5.83
N GLU A 193 -7.27 21.43 -4.72
CA GLU A 193 -8.19 21.57 -3.58
C GLU A 193 -9.48 22.33 -3.96
N PRO A 194 -9.45 23.43 -4.74
CA PRO A 194 -10.67 24.18 -5.03
C PRO A 194 -11.77 23.38 -5.74
N THR A 195 -11.41 22.44 -6.61
CA THR A 195 -12.36 21.56 -7.31
C THR A 195 -12.41 20.15 -6.72
N GLN A 196 -11.57 19.86 -5.73
CA GLN A 196 -11.36 18.52 -5.16
C GLN A 196 -11.00 17.46 -6.23
N THR A 197 -10.28 17.87 -7.28
CA THR A 197 -9.94 17.00 -8.43
C THR A 197 -8.50 16.51 -8.33
N MET A 198 -8.27 15.24 -8.67
CA MET A 198 -6.94 14.68 -8.88
C MET A 198 -6.60 14.70 -10.36
N PHE A 199 -5.44 15.27 -10.69
CA PHE A 199 -4.88 15.24 -12.04
C PHE A 199 -3.56 14.48 -12.04
N THR A 200 -3.18 13.95 -13.21
CA THR A 200 -1.78 13.64 -13.47
C THR A 200 -1.16 14.78 -14.26
N LEU A 201 -0.07 15.33 -13.76
CA LEU A 201 0.71 16.35 -14.46
C LEU A 201 1.76 15.65 -15.33
N LEU A 202 1.92 16.13 -16.55
CA LEU A 202 2.98 15.73 -17.47
C LEU A 202 3.79 16.96 -17.86
N TYR A 203 5.11 16.90 -17.72
CA TYR A 203 5.99 17.98 -18.16
C TYR A 203 7.34 17.42 -18.62
N PRO A 204 8.03 18.06 -19.59
CA PRO A 204 9.32 17.59 -20.08
C PRO A 204 10.40 17.78 -19.02
N ILE A 205 11.35 16.86 -18.99
CA ILE A 205 12.56 16.92 -18.14
C ILE A 205 13.84 17.12 -18.93
N VAL A 206 13.75 17.01 -20.26
CA VAL A 206 14.80 17.32 -21.22
C VAL A 206 14.17 18.10 -22.37
N ARG A 207 14.99 18.85 -23.11
CA ARG A 207 14.53 19.54 -24.32
C ARG A 207 14.12 18.51 -25.38
N ILE A 208 12.90 18.64 -25.91
CA ILE A 208 12.37 17.78 -26.99
C ILE A 208 12.13 18.68 -28.20
N GLU A 209 12.95 18.55 -29.23
CA GLU A 209 12.89 19.42 -30.42
C GLU A 209 12.82 18.67 -31.74
N GLN A 210 13.10 17.37 -31.74
CA GLN A 210 13.05 16.58 -32.97
C GLN A 210 11.58 16.32 -33.35
N PRO A 211 11.23 16.39 -34.64
CA PRO A 211 9.86 16.17 -35.09
C PRO A 211 9.44 14.74 -34.79
N TYR A 212 8.20 14.56 -34.31
CA TYR A 212 7.65 13.25 -33.97
C TYR A 212 8.47 12.46 -32.93
N SER A 213 9.09 13.17 -31.98
CA SER A 213 9.83 12.55 -30.88
C SER A 213 8.90 11.71 -30.02
N GLU A 214 9.23 10.44 -29.80
CA GLU A 214 8.50 9.60 -28.86
C GLU A 214 8.65 10.11 -27.42
N ILE A 215 7.55 10.03 -26.66
CA ILE A 215 7.48 10.42 -25.26
C ILE A 215 7.63 9.19 -24.37
N PHE A 216 8.62 9.25 -23.49
CA PHE A 216 8.91 8.21 -22.51
C PHE A 216 8.91 8.81 -21.11
N ARG A 217 8.38 8.04 -20.16
CA ARG A 217 8.53 8.32 -18.74
C ARG A 217 9.30 7.20 -18.04
N ASN A 218 9.80 7.46 -16.86
CA ASN A 218 10.30 6.40 -15.99
C ASN A 218 9.14 5.87 -15.13
N PHE A 219 8.83 4.57 -15.18
CA PHE A 219 7.77 4.00 -14.33
C PHE A 219 8.22 3.84 -12.88
N VAL A 220 9.53 3.79 -12.66
CA VAL A 220 10.12 3.62 -11.34
C VAL A 220 11.16 4.73 -11.19
N TYR A 221 10.83 5.82 -10.50
CA TYR A 221 11.72 7.00 -10.43
C TYR A 221 12.89 6.83 -9.44
N ASP A 222 13.02 5.70 -8.74
CA ASP A 222 14.13 5.48 -7.82
C ASP A 222 15.47 5.29 -8.58
N ASN A 223 16.49 6.08 -8.23
CA ASN A 223 17.76 6.18 -8.95
C ASN A 223 18.77 5.07 -8.61
N SER A 224 18.31 3.86 -8.29
CA SER A 224 19.21 2.76 -7.93
C SER A 224 19.06 1.58 -8.90
N SER A 225 20.16 1.13 -9.49
CA SER A 225 20.27 -0.12 -10.26
C SER A 225 20.19 -1.33 -9.32
N THR A 226 19.12 -1.38 -8.52
CA THR A 226 18.90 -2.42 -7.51
C THR A 226 18.07 -3.55 -8.10
N LEU A 227 18.22 -4.71 -7.48
CA LEU A 227 17.38 -5.86 -7.74
C LEU A 227 15.89 -5.51 -7.58
N ASP A 228 15.54 -4.68 -6.59
CA ASP A 228 14.19 -4.14 -6.38
C ASP A 228 13.64 -3.45 -7.62
N ARG A 229 14.43 -2.57 -8.27
CA ARG A 229 14.02 -1.89 -9.50
C ARG A 229 13.64 -2.88 -10.59
N ASN A 230 14.49 -3.89 -10.83
CA ASN A 230 14.23 -4.91 -11.85
C ASN A 230 12.93 -5.67 -11.58
N ILE A 231 12.63 -5.95 -10.31
CA ILE A 231 11.38 -6.61 -9.91
C ILE A 231 10.17 -5.67 -10.07
N LYS A 232 10.29 -4.40 -9.64
CA LYS A 232 9.23 -3.39 -9.80
C LYS A 232 8.83 -3.18 -11.26
N LEU A 233 9.76 -3.34 -12.21
CA LEU A 233 9.49 -3.20 -13.65
C LEU A 233 8.81 -4.42 -14.29
N LEU A 234 8.75 -5.57 -13.62
CA LEU A 234 8.17 -6.80 -14.18
C LEU A 234 6.71 -6.71 -14.66
N PRO A 235 5.79 -5.92 -14.05
CA PRO A 235 4.40 -5.79 -14.50
C PRO A 235 4.30 -5.39 -15.97
N TRP A 236 5.22 -4.56 -16.44
CA TRP A 236 5.25 -4.07 -17.83
C TRP A 236 6.02 -4.97 -18.78
N GLN A 237 6.78 -5.94 -18.27
CA GLN A 237 7.50 -6.91 -19.08
C GLN A 237 6.57 -7.98 -19.68
N ARG A 238 6.96 -8.53 -20.83
CA ARG A 238 6.30 -9.69 -21.43
C ARG A 238 6.49 -10.92 -20.54
N VAL A 239 5.51 -11.82 -20.48
CA VAL A 239 5.53 -13.01 -19.60
C VAL A 239 6.79 -13.86 -19.80
N ASN A 240 7.15 -14.16 -21.06
CA ASN A 240 8.35 -14.95 -21.37
C ASN A 240 9.65 -14.24 -20.95
N TYR A 241 9.73 -12.94 -21.17
CA TYR A 241 10.89 -12.14 -20.74
C TYR A 241 10.96 -12.05 -19.21
N ARG A 242 9.83 -11.83 -18.53
CA ARG A 242 9.71 -11.85 -17.06
C ARG A 242 10.23 -13.15 -16.48
N LYS A 243 9.78 -14.31 -17.01
CA LYS A 243 10.28 -15.63 -16.57
C LYS A 243 11.78 -15.76 -16.78
N LYS A 244 12.31 -15.27 -17.91
CA LYS A 244 13.75 -15.25 -18.17
C LYS A 244 14.50 -14.39 -17.14
N VAL A 245 14.01 -13.18 -16.86
CA VAL A 245 14.58 -12.28 -15.84
C VAL A 245 14.60 -12.96 -14.48
N LEU A 246 13.46 -13.50 -14.01
CA LEU A 246 13.37 -14.17 -12.72
C LEU A 246 14.29 -15.40 -12.62
N ARG A 247 14.43 -16.17 -13.70
CA ARG A 247 15.39 -17.28 -13.77
C ARG A 247 16.83 -16.79 -13.69
N SER A 248 17.19 -15.74 -14.42
CA SER A 248 18.53 -15.14 -14.34
C SER A 248 18.84 -14.65 -12.91
N LEU A 249 17.90 -13.95 -12.28
CA LEU A 249 18.03 -13.50 -10.89
C LEU A 249 18.18 -14.67 -9.91
N THR A 250 17.45 -15.75 -10.15
CA THR A 250 17.56 -16.98 -9.37
C THR A 250 18.97 -17.59 -9.50
N ILE A 251 19.49 -17.71 -10.72
CA ILE A 251 20.82 -18.26 -10.98
C ILE A 251 21.93 -17.37 -10.41
N GLU A 252 21.78 -16.05 -10.51
CA GLU A 252 22.82 -15.08 -10.14
C GLU A 252 22.88 -14.82 -8.62
N HIS A 253 21.73 -14.88 -7.93
CA HIS A 253 21.65 -14.42 -6.54
C HIS A 253 21.15 -15.46 -5.54
N CYS A 254 20.79 -16.68 -5.95
CA CYS A 254 20.38 -17.72 -5.01
C CYS A 254 21.52 -18.71 -4.73
N PRO A 255 21.71 -19.11 -3.45
CA PRO A 255 20.82 -18.86 -2.30
C PRO A 255 21.07 -17.53 -1.56
N GLU A 256 22.04 -16.72 -1.98
CA GLU A 256 22.56 -15.55 -1.24
C GLU A 256 21.47 -14.53 -0.86
N ILE A 257 20.52 -14.27 -1.77
CA ILE A 257 19.40 -13.33 -1.56
C ILE A 257 18.53 -13.70 -0.35
N PHE A 258 18.50 -14.99 -0.01
CA PHE A 258 17.76 -15.53 1.12
C PHE A 258 18.61 -15.66 2.40
N THR A 259 19.93 -15.44 2.33
CA THR A 259 20.82 -15.52 3.50
C THR A 259 20.71 -14.31 4.41
N LYS A 260 20.22 -13.16 3.89
CA LYS A 260 20.03 -11.93 4.67
C LYS A 260 18.93 -12.12 5.71
N LYS A 261 19.33 -12.42 6.94
CA LYS A 261 18.43 -12.61 8.08
C LYS A 261 17.90 -11.28 8.63
N LEU A 262 16.83 -10.76 8.03
CA LEU A 262 16.18 -9.51 8.47
C LEU A 262 15.65 -9.57 9.89
N GLN A 263 15.34 -10.78 10.42
CA GLN A 263 14.88 -10.95 11.79
C GLN A 263 15.84 -10.39 12.86
N ASN A 264 17.11 -10.20 12.53
CA ASN A 264 18.13 -9.63 13.44
C ASN A 264 18.65 -8.26 12.99
N ASN A 265 18.06 -7.65 11.96
CA ASN A 265 18.49 -6.34 11.47
C ASN A 265 18.01 -5.22 12.39
N THR A 266 18.90 -4.66 13.20
CA THR A 266 18.59 -3.62 14.19
C THR A 266 18.04 -2.35 13.56
N GLU A 267 18.49 -1.97 12.36
CA GLU A 267 18.05 -0.75 11.68
C GLU A 267 16.54 -0.75 11.39
N ILE A 268 15.96 -1.91 11.05
CA ILE A 268 14.52 -2.05 10.81
C ILE A 268 13.74 -1.79 12.11
N PHE A 269 14.21 -2.34 13.23
CA PHE A 269 13.56 -2.14 14.53
C PHE A 269 13.73 -0.69 15.02
N GLU A 270 14.91 -0.11 14.84
CA GLU A 270 15.20 1.28 15.21
C GLU A 270 14.33 2.26 14.41
N GLU A 271 14.19 2.06 13.09
CA GLU A 271 13.35 2.89 12.23
C GLU A 271 11.87 2.80 12.64
N CYS A 272 11.38 1.61 12.99
CA CYS A 272 10.01 1.42 13.47
C CYS A 272 9.76 2.07 14.85
N HIS A 273 10.80 2.30 15.63
CA HIS A 273 10.75 2.86 16.98
C HIS A 273 11.32 4.28 17.05
N LYS A 274 11.63 4.92 15.92
CA LYS A 274 12.28 6.25 15.89
C LYS A 274 11.48 7.34 16.62
N ASN A 275 10.16 7.14 16.74
CA ASN A 275 9.24 8.03 17.43
C ASN A 275 8.88 7.54 18.86
N ASP A 276 9.32 6.35 19.25
CA ASP A 276 9.07 5.79 20.58
C ASP A 276 10.17 6.25 21.54
N LEU A 277 9.84 7.20 22.41
CA LEU A 277 10.79 7.82 23.33
C LEU A 277 10.67 7.15 24.71
N TYR A 278 11.73 6.47 25.15
CA TYR A 278 11.74 5.74 26.41
C TYR A 278 13.12 5.81 27.07
N ASP A 279 13.18 6.09 28.37
CA ASP A 279 14.43 6.05 29.14
C ASP A 279 14.57 4.70 29.85
N ARG A 280 15.66 3.97 29.57
CA ARG A 280 15.96 2.68 30.20
C ARG A 280 16.16 2.79 31.71
N SER A 281 16.47 3.98 32.25
CA SER A 281 16.62 4.22 33.68
C SER A 281 15.31 3.95 34.46
N THR A 282 14.14 4.09 33.81
CA THR A 282 12.82 3.86 34.41
C THR A 282 12.50 2.38 34.70
N ILE A 283 13.25 1.42 34.13
CA ILE A 283 13.07 -0.03 34.36
C ILE A 283 13.32 -0.42 35.82
N LEU A 284 14.07 0.39 36.58
CA LEU A 284 14.48 0.11 37.95
C LEU A 284 13.44 0.52 39.00
N ILE A 285 12.33 1.13 38.60
CA ILE A 285 11.29 1.60 39.52
C ILE A 285 10.43 0.41 39.96
N GLU A 286 10.33 0.16 41.27
CA GLU A 286 9.41 -0.85 41.79
C GLU A 286 7.96 -0.45 41.43
N PRO A 287 7.08 -1.42 41.09
CA PRO A 287 5.68 -1.12 40.83
C PRO A 287 5.06 -0.40 42.03
N THR A 288 4.34 0.69 41.78
CA THR A 288 3.59 1.42 42.80
C THR A 288 2.66 0.45 43.54
N LYS A 289 2.82 0.39 44.86
CA LYS A 289 1.96 -0.40 45.73
C LYS A 289 0.90 0.54 46.29
N PHE A 290 -0.35 0.21 46.02
CA PHE A 290 -1.50 0.91 46.59
C PHE A 290 -2.02 0.10 47.78
N ASP A 291 -2.45 0.81 48.82
CA ASP A 291 -3.12 0.20 49.96
C ASP A 291 -4.47 -0.38 49.54
N LYS A 292 -4.97 -1.38 50.28
CA LYS A 292 -6.22 -2.06 49.93
C LYS A 292 -7.44 -1.14 49.91
N ASP A 293 -7.43 -0.10 50.73
CA ASP A 293 -8.53 0.85 50.87
C ASP A 293 -8.36 2.09 49.96
N HIS A 294 -7.28 2.14 49.16
CA HIS A 294 -7.02 3.24 48.24
C HIS A 294 -7.97 3.18 47.04
N ILE A 295 -8.74 4.25 46.83
CA ILE A 295 -9.59 4.40 45.65
C ILE A 295 -8.70 4.85 44.49
N LEU A 296 -8.58 4.00 43.47
CA LEU A 296 -7.72 4.23 42.32
C LEU A 296 -8.32 5.27 41.39
N LYS A 297 -7.61 6.39 41.20
CA LYS A 297 -7.99 7.44 40.27
C LYS A 297 -7.63 7.04 38.85
N VAL A 298 -8.61 7.01 37.96
CA VAL A 298 -8.47 6.54 36.58
C VAL A 298 -8.71 7.69 35.61
N TYR A 299 -7.70 7.98 34.79
CA TYR A 299 -7.85 8.83 33.62
C TYR A 299 -8.01 7.96 32.36
N THR A 300 -8.97 8.29 31.49
CA THR A 300 -9.15 7.57 30.22
C THR A 300 -9.76 8.45 29.12
N ASP A 301 -9.33 8.21 27.88
CA ASP A 301 -9.91 8.75 26.65
C ASP A 301 -11.01 7.84 26.05
N GLN A 302 -11.32 6.71 26.69
CA GLN A 302 -12.28 5.71 26.18
C GLN A 302 -13.66 5.85 26.80
N ASP A 303 -14.66 6.15 25.98
CA ASP A 303 -16.03 6.32 26.46
C ASP A 303 -16.63 5.04 27.06
N LEU A 304 -16.27 3.86 26.55
CA LEU A 304 -16.69 2.59 27.14
C LEU A 304 -16.14 2.41 28.56
N ILE A 305 -14.90 2.81 28.82
CA ILE A 305 -14.34 2.73 30.17
C ILE A 305 -15.04 3.75 31.08
N LYS A 306 -15.27 4.98 30.59
CA LYS A 306 -16.04 5.99 31.34
C LYS A 306 -17.45 5.52 31.70
N GLN A 307 -18.09 4.77 30.79
CA GLN A 307 -19.45 4.28 30.99
C GLN A 307 -19.53 3.09 31.94
N TYR A 308 -18.56 2.16 31.88
CA TYR A 308 -18.68 0.86 32.54
C TYR A 308 -17.74 0.66 33.75
N LEU A 309 -16.81 1.58 34.03
CA LEU A 309 -16.00 1.56 35.25
C LEU A 309 -16.80 2.11 36.44
N THR A 310 -17.72 1.31 36.96
CA THR A 310 -18.66 1.70 38.03
C THR A 310 -18.33 1.11 39.40
N ASP A 311 -17.26 0.32 39.50
CA ASP A 311 -16.84 -0.30 40.75
C ASP A 311 -16.29 0.76 41.74
N GLN A 312 -16.72 0.69 42.99
CA GLN A 312 -16.43 1.67 44.05
C GLN A 312 -14.93 1.85 44.37
N HIS A 313 -14.08 0.90 43.97
CA HIS A 313 -12.63 1.00 44.18
C HIS A 313 -11.94 1.90 43.14
N TYR A 314 -12.69 2.44 42.17
CA TYR A 314 -12.16 3.32 41.14
C TYR A 314 -12.92 4.65 41.11
N GLN A 315 -12.19 5.72 40.81
CA GLN A 315 -12.73 7.05 40.59
C GLN A 315 -12.26 7.59 39.25
N LEU A 316 -13.18 7.86 38.32
CA LEU A 316 -12.84 8.54 37.07
C LEU A 316 -12.47 10.00 37.35
N ILE A 317 -11.40 10.48 36.72
CA ILE A 317 -10.91 11.85 36.84
C ILE A 317 -10.56 12.44 35.46
N ASP A 318 -10.65 13.78 35.35
CA ASP A 318 -10.31 14.50 34.12
C ASP A 318 -8.86 14.98 34.06
N ASN A 319 -8.17 15.05 35.21
CA ASN A 319 -6.80 15.55 35.29
C ASN A 319 -5.77 14.42 35.18
N TYR A 320 -5.07 14.37 34.05
CA TYR A 320 -4.01 13.40 33.75
C TYR A 320 -2.94 13.30 34.85
N GLY A 321 -2.52 14.41 35.44
CA GLY A 321 -1.40 14.44 36.40
C GLY A 321 -1.74 13.92 37.81
N GLN A 322 -3.00 13.57 38.07
CA GLN A 322 -3.45 13.05 39.38
C GLN A 322 -3.88 11.57 39.32
N ALA A 323 -3.65 10.91 38.18
CA ALA A 323 -4.13 9.56 37.93
C ALA A 323 -3.21 8.50 38.55
N ASP A 324 -3.81 7.52 39.21
CA ASP A 324 -3.14 6.28 39.63
C ASP A 324 -3.09 5.26 38.46
N ILE A 325 -4.09 5.33 37.57
CA ILE A 325 -4.19 4.53 36.35
C ILE A 325 -4.46 5.45 35.16
N ILE A 326 -3.65 5.30 34.12
CA ILE A 326 -3.86 5.92 32.81
C ILE A 326 -4.23 4.81 31.83
N PHE A 327 -5.48 4.84 31.36
CA PHE A 327 -6.01 3.85 30.42
C PHE A 327 -6.40 4.51 29.10
N LEU A 328 -5.52 4.43 28.10
CA LEU A 328 -5.70 5.15 26.84
C LEU A 328 -5.97 4.20 25.68
N LYS A 329 -6.82 4.64 24.74
CA LYS A 329 -6.92 4.11 23.39
C LYS A 329 -5.80 4.64 22.52
N LYS A 330 -5.46 5.93 22.67
CA LYS A 330 -4.37 6.55 21.92
C LYS A 330 -3.03 5.94 22.32
N GLN A 331 -2.18 5.63 21.34
CA GLN A 331 -0.85 5.10 21.58
C GLN A 331 0.03 6.15 22.30
N ILE A 332 0.75 5.72 23.34
CA ILE A 332 1.77 6.50 24.01
C ILE A 332 3.07 6.35 23.20
N GLN A 333 3.59 7.48 22.71
CA GLN A 333 4.87 7.51 21.98
C GLN A 333 6.02 7.95 22.90
N ASP A 334 5.79 8.93 23.77
CA ASP A 334 6.79 9.38 24.73
C ASP A 334 6.45 8.88 26.14
N PHE A 335 7.20 7.89 26.58
CA PHE A 335 7.09 7.28 27.89
C PHE A 335 7.98 7.97 28.95
N ARG A 336 8.70 9.04 28.59
CA ARG A 336 9.59 9.79 29.49
C ARG A 336 8.85 10.86 30.31
N PHE A 337 7.57 11.08 30.05
CA PHE A 337 6.79 12.08 30.79
C PHE A 337 6.73 11.71 32.27
N GLU A 338 7.06 12.68 33.13
CA GLU A 338 7.06 12.48 34.59
C GLU A 338 5.72 12.02 35.14
N THR A 339 4.61 12.43 34.51
CA THR A 339 3.25 12.03 34.88
C THR A 339 2.96 10.55 34.66
N LEU A 340 3.82 9.85 33.90
CA LEU A 340 3.76 8.40 33.73
C LEU A 340 4.57 7.66 34.81
N HIS A 341 5.45 8.37 35.52
CA HIS A 341 6.26 7.78 36.56
C HIS A 341 5.36 7.40 37.75
N ASN A 342 5.50 6.17 38.25
CA ASN A 342 4.71 5.61 39.34
C ASN A 342 3.19 5.47 39.05
N THR A 343 2.76 5.53 37.79
CA THR A 343 1.37 5.32 37.37
C THR A 343 1.21 3.97 36.66
N LEU A 344 0.06 3.32 36.82
CA LEU A 344 -0.26 2.11 36.05
C LEU A 344 -0.78 2.48 34.67
N ILE A 345 -0.18 1.90 33.62
CA ILE A 345 -0.48 2.25 32.23
C ILE A 345 -0.90 0.97 31.48
N ASN A 346 -1.85 1.10 30.55
CA ASN A 346 -2.38 -0.03 29.78
C ASN A 346 -1.59 -0.38 28.51
N GLN A 347 -0.35 0.12 28.36
CA GLN A 347 0.50 -0.04 27.18
C GLN A 347 1.95 -0.28 27.61
N PHE A 348 2.70 -1.06 26.83
CA PHE A 348 4.14 -1.25 27.03
C PHE A 348 4.96 -0.41 26.04
N PRO A 349 6.10 0.16 26.47
CA PRO A 349 7.09 0.68 25.52
C PRO A 349 7.48 -0.38 24.50
N PHE A 350 7.53 0.01 23.22
CA PHE A 350 7.91 -0.85 22.09
C PHE A 350 7.00 -2.08 21.86
N GLU A 351 5.72 -2.05 22.30
CA GLU A 351 4.78 -3.15 22.06
C GLU A 351 4.44 -3.37 20.57
N ASN A 352 4.72 -2.37 19.72
CA ASN A 352 4.68 -2.47 18.26
C ASN A 352 5.51 -3.63 17.71
N ILE A 353 6.51 -4.16 18.43
CA ILE A 353 7.23 -5.37 18.01
C ILE A 353 6.30 -6.59 17.76
N ILE A 354 5.14 -6.65 18.42
CA ILE A 354 4.12 -7.70 18.21
C ILE A 354 2.81 -7.17 17.60
N THR A 355 2.49 -5.89 17.75
CA THR A 355 1.23 -5.32 17.21
C THR A 355 1.39 -4.82 15.76
N ASN A 356 2.61 -4.55 15.31
CA ASN A 356 2.93 -4.25 13.91
C ASN A 356 3.12 -5.56 13.11
N LYS A 357 2.47 -5.67 11.94
CA LYS A 357 2.45 -6.91 11.15
C LYS A 357 3.82 -7.30 10.59
N GLU A 358 4.64 -6.31 10.22
CA GLU A 358 5.99 -6.52 9.72
C GLU A 358 6.89 -7.03 10.86
N LEU A 359 6.93 -6.30 11.97
CA LEU A 359 7.77 -6.68 13.11
C LEU A 359 7.35 -8.03 13.70
N LEU A 360 6.04 -8.30 13.77
CA LEU A 360 5.52 -9.59 14.18
C LEU A 360 6.04 -10.71 13.27
N ALA A 361 6.02 -10.52 11.95
CA ALA A 361 6.53 -11.52 11.02
C ALA A 361 8.04 -11.76 11.23
N LEU A 362 8.84 -10.68 11.32
CA LEU A 362 10.28 -10.76 11.49
C LEU A 362 10.67 -11.38 12.84
N VAL A 363 10.08 -10.95 13.94
CA VAL A 363 10.40 -11.47 15.28
C VAL A 363 9.99 -12.94 15.42
N SER A 364 8.88 -13.35 14.80
CA SER A 364 8.39 -14.74 14.84
C SER A 364 9.36 -15.71 14.16
N ARG A 365 10.04 -15.28 13.10
CA ARG A 365 11.06 -16.11 12.41
C ARG A 365 12.29 -16.41 13.27
N ARG A 366 12.51 -15.69 14.39
CA ARG A 366 13.56 -16.05 15.38
C ARG A 366 13.28 -17.38 16.07
N TRP A 367 12.06 -17.91 15.98
CA TRP A 367 11.67 -19.19 16.56
C TRP A 367 12.61 -20.35 16.17
N LYS A 368 13.01 -20.45 14.89
CA LYS A 368 13.89 -21.53 14.42
C LYS A 368 15.23 -21.55 15.16
N SER A 369 15.88 -20.38 15.31
CA SER A 369 17.16 -20.30 16.05
C SER A 369 17.05 -20.66 17.53
N LEU A 370 15.85 -20.56 18.11
CA LEU A 370 15.62 -20.80 19.53
C LEU A 370 15.18 -22.24 19.81
N TYR A 371 14.48 -22.89 18.87
CA TYR A 371 13.76 -24.15 19.15
C TYR A 371 13.95 -25.25 18.10
N SER A 372 14.50 -24.96 16.92
CA SER A 372 14.76 -26.00 15.91
C SER A 372 16.17 -26.56 16.08
N SER A 373 16.26 -27.79 16.61
CA SER A 373 17.51 -28.55 16.77
C SER A 373 17.80 -29.49 15.59
N SER A 374 16.96 -29.49 14.56
CA SER A 374 17.09 -30.34 13.38
C SER A 374 16.91 -29.52 12.10
N ALA A 375 18.02 -29.02 11.56
CA ALA A 375 18.06 -28.63 10.15
C ALA A 375 17.99 -29.92 9.33
N VAL A 376 16.78 -30.33 8.95
CA VAL A 376 16.63 -31.28 7.86
C VAL A 376 16.79 -30.45 6.60
N GLU A 377 17.99 -30.48 6.02
CA GLU A 377 18.34 -29.84 4.74
C GLU A 377 17.45 -30.39 3.62
N ASN A 378 16.25 -29.83 3.47
CA ASN A 378 15.33 -30.23 2.41
C ASN A 378 14.72 -28.96 1.83
N ASP A 379 15.44 -28.40 0.86
CA ASP A 379 15.09 -27.28 -0.03
C ASP A 379 15.58 -25.88 0.43
N PRO A 380 16.64 -25.32 -0.20
CA PRO A 380 17.18 -24.00 0.13
C PRO A 380 16.19 -22.83 -0.06
N TYR A 381 15.14 -23.00 -0.88
CA TYR A 381 14.07 -22.01 -1.04
C TYR A 381 13.07 -22.04 0.12
N ILE A 382 12.93 -23.19 0.79
CA ILE A 382 12.01 -23.39 1.92
C ILE A 382 12.74 -23.12 3.25
N ASP A 383 13.98 -23.60 3.39
CA ASP A 383 14.78 -23.57 4.62
C ASP A 383 15.14 -22.15 5.13
N SER A 384 15.18 -21.17 4.22
CA SER A 384 15.61 -19.79 4.49
C SER A 384 14.48 -18.85 4.95
N HIS A 385 13.21 -19.24 4.76
CA HIS A 385 12.01 -18.47 5.13
C HIS A 385 11.10 -19.24 6.10
N GLU A 386 11.67 -20.12 6.91
CA GLU A 386 10.94 -20.93 7.89
C GLU A 386 10.38 -20.09 9.05
N SER A 387 9.22 -19.51 8.78
CA SER A 387 8.25 -19.13 9.80
C SER A 387 7.96 -20.32 10.73
N PRO A 388 7.66 -20.07 12.01
CA PRO A 388 7.17 -21.14 12.89
C PRO A 388 5.92 -21.80 12.28
N PRO A 389 5.58 -23.06 12.64
CA PRO A 389 4.48 -23.81 12.00
C PRO A 389 3.11 -23.11 12.03
N TRP A 390 2.90 -22.19 12.98
CA TRP A 390 1.67 -21.42 13.14
C TRP A 390 1.64 -20.12 12.33
N LEU A 391 2.76 -19.68 11.76
CA LEU A 391 2.86 -18.50 10.92
C LEU A 391 3.06 -18.94 9.45
N PRO A 392 2.12 -18.66 8.54
CA PRO A 392 2.34 -18.94 7.12
C PRO A 392 3.57 -18.21 6.57
N THR A 393 4.17 -18.73 5.49
CA THR A 393 5.27 -18.05 4.79
C THR A 393 4.87 -16.60 4.50
N THR A 394 5.67 -15.67 5.00
CA THR A 394 5.39 -14.24 4.93
C THR A 394 6.63 -13.54 4.42
N PHE A 395 6.48 -12.49 3.62
CA PHE A 395 7.53 -11.61 3.13
C PHE A 395 7.18 -10.17 3.47
N VAL A 396 8.17 -9.40 3.91
CA VAL A 396 8.05 -7.95 4.12
C VAL A 396 8.44 -7.26 2.81
N LEU A 397 7.45 -6.83 2.02
CA LEU A 397 7.71 -6.41 0.63
C LEU A 397 8.58 -5.15 0.52
N THR A 398 8.69 -4.34 1.57
CA THR A 398 9.63 -3.20 1.61
C THR A 398 11.10 -3.64 1.50
N TYR A 399 11.44 -4.83 2.00
CA TYR A 399 12.82 -5.31 2.11
C TYR A 399 13.06 -6.65 1.41
N GLU A 400 11.99 -7.39 1.11
CA GLU A 400 12.03 -8.77 0.62
C GLU A 400 11.30 -8.95 -0.72
N LEU A 401 11.05 -7.86 -1.47
CA LEU A 401 10.33 -7.92 -2.76
C LEU A 401 11.05 -8.85 -3.77
N PRO A 402 12.38 -8.81 -3.91
CA PRO A 402 13.10 -9.76 -4.74
C PRO A 402 13.00 -11.22 -4.30
N GLN A 403 13.13 -11.48 -2.99
CA GLN A 403 13.00 -12.80 -2.40
C GLN A 403 11.59 -13.35 -2.66
N PHE A 404 10.57 -12.51 -2.49
CA PHE A 404 9.19 -12.84 -2.80
C PHE A 404 9.04 -13.21 -4.29
N ALA A 405 9.57 -12.41 -5.22
CA ALA A 405 9.39 -12.64 -6.65
C ALA A 405 10.07 -13.95 -7.12
N VAL A 406 11.28 -14.24 -6.63
CA VAL A 406 11.96 -15.52 -6.88
C VAL A 406 11.16 -16.69 -6.30
N TYR A 407 10.70 -16.57 -5.05
CA TYR A 407 9.91 -17.62 -4.41
C TYR A 407 8.56 -17.84 -5.11
N PHE A 408 7.91 -16.77 -5.56
CA PHE A 408 6.68 -16.84 -6.35
C PHE A 408 6.91 -17.61 -7.64
N GLN A 409 7.98 -17.31 -8.39
CA GLN A 409 8.32 -18.03 -9.63
C GLN A 409 8.61 -19.51 -9.36
N TYR A 410 9.33 -19.82 -8.29
CA TYR A 410 9.57 -21.20 -7.87
C TYR A 410 8.24 -21.94 -7.66
N ARG A 411 7.28 -21.34 -6.93
CA ARG A 411 5.96 -21.97 -6.70
C ARG A 411 5.18 -22.18 -8.00
N GLU A 412 5.23 -21.23 -8.94
CA GLU A 412 4.64 -21.41 -10.27
C GLU A 412 5.27 -22.58 -11.03
N ASP A 413 6.60 -22.66 -11.04
CA ASP A 413 7.34 -23.72 -11.74
C ASP A 413 7.04 -25.10 -11.14
N GLN A 414 6.86 -25.17 -9.81
CA GLN A 414 6.43 -26.38 -9.09
C GLN A 414 4.93 -26.69 -9.24
N LYS A 415 4.14 -25.80 -9.86
CA LYS A 415 2.68 -25.93 -10.01
C LYS A 415 1.94 -26.13 -8.68
N ILE A 416 2.41 -25.47 -7.62
CA ILE A 416 1.78 -25.50 -6.30
C ILE A 416 1.00 -24.20 -6.04
N ASP A 417 0.06 -24.22 -5.08
CA ASP A 417 -0.79 -23.07 -4.78
C ASP A 417 0.05 -21.81 -4.52
N ASN A 418 -0.27 -20.74 -5.26
CA ASN A 418 0.45 -19.47 -5.26
C ASN A 418 -0.48 -18.30 -4.88
N THR A 419 -1.51 -18.58 -4.08
CA THR A 419 -2.41 -17.54 -3.56
C THR A 419 -1.80 -16.86 -2.34
N TRP A 420 -1.76 -15.53 -2.36
CA TRP A 420 -1.20 -14.67 -1.32
C TRP A 420 -2.25 -13.67 -0.83
N ILE A 421 -2.17 -13.32 0.46
CA ILE A 421 -2.86 -12.16 1.01
C ILE A 421 -1.83 -11.08 1.30
N VAL A 422 -1.99 -9.94 0.63
CA VAL A 422 -1.16 -8.75 0.79
C VAL A 422 -1.88 -7.82 1.76
N LYS A 423 -1.17 -7.38 2.81
CA LYS A 423 -1.74 -6.59 3.90
C LYS A 423 -0.91 -5.34 4.16
N PRO A 424 -1.54 -4.18 4.41
CA PRO A 424 -0.85 -3.01 4.91
C PRO A 424 -0.42 -3.22 6.34
N ILE A 425 0.70 -2.61 6.71
CA ILE A 425 1.28 -2.79 8.04
C ILE A 425 0.43 -2.10 9.11
N ASN A 426 0.08 -0.83 8.89
CA ASN A 426 -0.53 0.05 9.89
C ASN A 426 -2.04 0.27 9.72
N LEU A 427 -2.64 -0.15 8.60
CA LEU A 427 -4.09 -0.02 8.40
C LEU A 427 -4.85 -1.18 9.08
N THR A 428 -6.08 -0.87 9.49
CA THR A 428 -7.01 -1.80 10.15
C THR A 428 -8.29 -1.94 9.32
N ARG A 429 -9.24 -2.78 9.77
CA ARG A 429 -10.57 -2.99 9.14
C ARG A 429 -10.53 -3.47 7.68
N SER A 430 -9.51 -4.26 7.31
CA SER A 430 -9.34 -4.80 5.96
C SER A 430 -9.18 -3.76 4.84
N ILE A 431 -8.91 -2.49 5.19
CA ILE A 431 -8.57 -1.45 4.22
C ILE A 431 -7.27 -1.85 3.53
N ASP A 432 -7.24 -1.73 2.20
CA ASP A 432 -6.06 -2.00 1.35
C ASP A 432 -5.50 -3.44 1.48
N VAL A 433 -6.34 -4.39 1.89
CA VAL A 433 -6.03 -5.83 1.87
C VAL A 433 -6.44 -6.42 0.53
N SER A 434 -5.59 -7.26 -0.06
CA SER A 434 -5.91 -7.95 -1.31
C SER A 434 -5.49 -9.41 -1.24
N VAL A 435 -6.38 -10.31 -1.66
CA VAL A 435 -6.04 -11.71 -1.91
C VAL A 435 -5.84 -11.88 -3.41
N THR A 436 -4.70 -12.43 -3.83
CA THR A 436 -4.35 -12.53 -5.25
C THR A 436 -3.41 -13.70 -5.50
N ASN A 437 -3.46 -14.23 -6.70
CA ASN A 437 -2.48 -15.16 -7.26
C ASN A 437 -1.70 -14.53 -8.43
N LEU A 438 -1.77 -13.21 -8.60
CA LEU A 438 -1.10 -12.47 -9.66
C LEU A 438 0.13 -11.76 -9.10
N ILE A 439 1.31 -12.06 -9.65
CA ILE A 439 2.56 -11.42 -9.23
C ILE A 439 2.51 -9.90 -9.44
N ASP A 440 1.86 -9.43 -10.51
CA ASP A 440 1.75 -8.00 -10.84
C ASP A 440 1.02 -7.22 -9.75
N THR A 441 -0.08 -7.78 -9.23
CA THR A 441 -0.78 -7.20 -8.09
C THR A 441 0.14 -7.09 -6.87
N VAL A 442 0.87 -8.14 -6.52
CA VAL A 442 1.74 -8.13 -5.32
C VAL A 442 2.91 -7.16 -5.48
N ILE A 443 3.49 -7.04 -6.69
CA ILE A 443 4.59 -6.11 -6.97
C ILE A 443 4.14 -4.65 -6.90
N ARG A 444 2.92 -4.34 -7.39
CA ARG A 444 2.40 -2.96 -7.44
C ARG A 444 1.86 -2.47 -6.09
N LEU A 445 1.21 -3.33 -5.30
CA LEU A 445 0.58 -2.93 -4.02
C LEU A 445 1.47 -2.17 -3.01
N PRO A 446 2.80 -2.41 -2.92
CA PRO A 446 3.71 -1.60 -2.11
C PRO A 446 3.78 -0.10 -2.50
N GLU A 447 3.37 0.28 -3.72
CA GLU A 447 3.36 1.68 -4.16
C GLU A 447 2.34 2.54 -3.41
N SER A 448 1.29 1.93 -2.84
CA SER A 448 0.34 2.61 -1.96
C SER A 448 0.77 2.61 -0.48
N GLY A 449 2.00 2.17 -0.18
CA GLY A 449 2.59 2.14 1.16
C GLY A 449 2.98 0.73 1.60
N SER A 450 3.79 0.63 2.65
CA SER A 450 4.43 -0.60 3.10
C SER A 450 3.46 -1.78 3.33
N LYS A 451 3.82 -2.95 2.79
CA LYS A 451 3.01 -4.17 2.78
C LYS A 451 3.78 -5.41 3.22
N ILE A 452 3.04 -6.39 3.74
CA ILE A 452 3.50 -7.78 3.83
C ILE A 452 2.72 -8.65 2.83
N ALA A 453 3.39 -9.64 2.22
CA ALA A 453 2.74 -10.72 1.49
C ALA A 453 2.79 -11.99 2.34
N CYS A 454 1.64 -12.53 2.71
CA CYS A 454 1.52 -13.73 3.52
C CYS A 454 0.82 -14.82 2.72
N LYS A 455 1.32 -16.06 2.76
CA LYS A 455 0.72 -17.17 2.04
C LYS A 455 -0.73 -17.34 2.52
N TYR A 456 -1.68 -17.28 1.60
CA TYR A 456 -3.09 -17.38 1.96
C TYR A 456 -3.43 -18.81 2.37
N VAL A 457 -4.24 -18.94 3.43
CA VAL A 457 -4.82 -20.22 3.86
C VAL A 457 -6.02 -20.53 2.97
N SER A 458 -5.75 -21.29 1.91
CA SER A 458 -6.72 -21.67 0.88
C SER A 458 -7.66 -22.81 1.31
N THR A 459 -7.28 -23.58 2.33
CA THR A 459 -8.07 -24.69 2.89
C THR A 459 -8.37 -24.45 4.39
N PRO A 460 -9.18 -23.45 4.74
CA PRO A 460 -9.57 -23.19 6.13
C PRO A 460 -10.49 -24.30 6.67
N VAL A 461 -10.66 -24.33 8.00
CA VAL A 461 -11.86 -24.94 8.59
C VAL A 461 -13.04 -24.01 8.32
N LEU A 462 -14.16 -24.58 7.88
CA LEU A 462 -15.38 -23.83 7.60
C LEU A 462 -16.48 -24.19 8.61
N LEU A 463 -17.33 -23.21 8.92
CA LEU A 463 -18.51 -23.40 9.77
C LEU A 463 -19.77 -23.45 8.91
N LYS A 464 -20.66 -24.38 9.22
CA LYS A 464 -22.02 -24.38 8.68
C LYS A 464 -22.90 -23.50 9.57
N ILE A 465 -23.37 -22.38 9.02
CA ILE A 465 -24.30 -21.48 9.70
C ILE A 465 -25.66 -21.63 9.02
N PRO A 466 -26.70 -22.12 9.73
CA PRO A 466 -28.02 -22.36 9.13
C PRO A 466 -28.63 -21.14 8.43
N ASP A 467 -28.37 -19.94 8.96
CA ASP A 467 -28.95 -18.69 8.47
C ASP A 467 -28.22 -18.09 7.26
N ILE A 468 -27.08 -18.67 6.83
CA ILE A 468 -26.36 -18.23 5.63
C ILE A 468 -26.65 -19.22 4.51
N GLU A 469 -27.53 -18.80 3.60
CA GLU A 469 -27.96 -19.59 2.46
C GLU A 469 -26.78 -19.85 1.52
N GLY A 470 -26.54 -21.14 1.17
CA GLY A 470 -25.64 -21.51 0.08
C GLY A 470 -24.21 -21.93 0.42
N GLY A 471 -23.77 -22.01 1.69
CA GLY A 471 -22.48 -22.69 1.96
C GLY A 471 -21.83 -22.50 3.33
N GLU A 472 -20.67 -23.15 3.47
CA GLU A 472 -19.84 -23.07 4.67
C GLU A 472 -19.00 -21.78 4.66
N VAL A 473 -18.87 -21.13 5.81
CA VAL A 473 -18.24 -19.81 5.94
C VAL A 473 -16.90 -19.88 6.67
N LYS A 474 -16.00 -18.97 6.31
CA LYS A 474 -14.75 -18.73 7.06
C LYS A 474 -15.05 -18.05 8.38
N PHE A 475 -14.16 -18.26 9.35
CA PHE A 475 -14.16 -17.53 10.60
C PHE A 475 -12.74 -17.34 11.12
N ASP A 476 -12.58 -16.40 12.04
CA ASP A 476 -11.38 -16.28 12.86
C ASP A 476 -11.73 -16.28 14.35
N VAL A 477 -10.75 -16.63 15.17
CA VAL A 477 -10.90 -16.69 16.63
C VAL A 477 -10.15 -15.51 17.26
N ARG A 478 -10.88 -14.65 17.96
CA ARG A 478 -10.33 -13.54 18.73
C ARG A 478 -10.12 -13.96 20.18
N TYR A 479 -8.86 -14.20 20.55
CA TYR A 479 -8.44 -14.26 21.95
C TYR A 479 -8.14 -12.86 22.49
N ILE A 480 -8.39 -12.68 23.79
CA ILE A 480 -7.94 -11.50 24.55
C ILE A 480 -6.82 -11.94 25.49
N LEU A 481 -5.68 -11.27 25.38
CA LEU A 481 -4.50 -11.51 26.21
C LEU A 481 -4.26 -10.31 27.13
N LEU A 482 -3.87 -10.57 28.37
CA LEU A 482 -3.41 -9.56 29.32
C LEU A 482 -1.96 -9.85 29.68
N LEU A 483 -1.04 -9.03 29.16
CA LEU A 483 0.35 -9.02 29.58
C LEU A 483 0.47 -8.12 30.82
N ARG A 484 0.70 -8.72 31.99
CA ARG A 484 0.81 -7.98 33.27
C ARG A 484 2.24 -7.59 33.60
N SER A 485 3.21 -8.39 33.18
CA SER A 485 4.62 -8.12 33.41
C SER A 485 5.47 -8.88 32.39
N ILE A 486 6.59 -8.29 31.99
CA ILE A 486 7.62 -8.92 31.15
C ILE A 486 8.77 -9.49 31.99
N ARG A 487 8.90 -9.09 33.26
CA ARG A 487 9.97 -9.50 34.18
C ARG A 487 9.45 -9.57 35.63
N PRO A 488 9.14 -10.77 36.16
CA PRO A 488 9.00 -12.02 35.42
C PRO A 488 7.82 -11.98 34.44
N LEU A 489 7.88 -12.76 33.37
CA LEU A 489 6.78 -12.84 32.39
C LEU A 489 5.50 -13.33 33.08
N LYS A 490 4.44 -12.51 33.03
CA LYS A 490 3.09 -12.81 33.52
C LYS A 490 2.09 -12.49 32.41
N LEU A 491 1.64 -13.54 31.72
CA LEU A 491 0.67 -13.45 30.62
C LEU A 491 -0.58 -14.24 30.99
N TYR A 492 -1.74 -13.64 30.78
CA TYR A 492 -3.04 -14.25 31.04
C TYR A 492 -3.85 -14.29 29.75
N VAL A 493 -4.62 -15.37 29.58
CA VAL A 493 -5.58 -15.52 28.47
C VAL A 493 -6.98 -15.41 29.06
N HIS A 494 -7.82 -14.56 28.47
CA HIS A 494 -9.21 -14.48 28.86
C HIS A 494 -9.93 -15.80 28.50
N LYS A 495 -10.76 -16.32 29.43
CA LYS A 495 -11.43 -17.62 29.24
C LYS A 495 -12.46 -17.61 28.10
N ILE A 496 -13.03 -16.44 27.83
CA ILE A 496 -13.97 -16.23 26.71
C ILE A 496 -13.17 -15.68 25.53
N PHE A 497 -13.35 -16.33 24.38
CA PHE A 497 -12.90 -15.86 23.07
C PHE A 497 -14.13 -15.61 22.20
N TRP A 498 -13.96 -14.84 21.13
CA TRP A 498 -15.05 -14.51 20.20
C TRP A 498 -14.75 -15.09 18.83
N LEU A 499 -15.76 -15.67 18.19
CA LEU A 499 -15.71 -16.04 16.78
C LEU A 499 -16.13 -14.83 15.95
N ARG A 500 -15.34 -14.49 14.94
CA ARG A 500 -15.71 -13.52 13.91
C ARG A 500 -15.98 -14.30 12.62
N ILE A 501 -17.25 -14.38 12.26
CA ILE A 501 -17.75 -15.24 11.18
C ILE A 501 -17.95 -14.38 9.92
N ALA A 502 -17.53 -14.88 8.77
CA ALA A 502 -17.75 -14.22 7.49
C ALA A 502 -19.25 -14.22 7.14
N ASN A 503 -19.70 -13.17 6.46
CA ASN A 503 -21.08 -13.00 6.01
C ASN A 503 -21.37 -13.62 4.64
N LYS A 504 -20.35 -14.19 3.97
CA LYS A 504 -20.47 -14.84 2.66
C LYS A 504 -19.84 -16.24 2.71
N PRO A 505 -20.40 -17.22 1.96
CA PRO A 505 -19.78 -18.52 1.77
C PRO A 505 -18.35 -18.40 1.26
N PHE A 506 -17.46 -19.26 1.76
CA PHE A 506 -16.07 -19.25 1.32
C PHE A 506 -15.93 -19.74 -0.12
N SER A 507 -15.15 -19.01 -0.92
CA SER A 507 -14.81 -19.40 -2.29
C SER A 507 -13.38 -18.98 -2.64
N MET A 508 -12.69 -19.82 -3.40
CA MET A 508 -11.40 -19.50 -4.04
C MET A 508 -11.55 -19.06 -5.49
N LYS A 509 -12.78 -18.99 -6.03
CA LYS A 509 -13.04 -18.65 -7.43
C LYS A 509 -12.90 -17.16 -7.73
N GLN A 510 -13.28 -16.30 -6.78
CA GLN A 510 -13.22 -14.85 -6.89
C GLN A 510 -12.49 -14.31 -5.65
N LEU A 511 -11.20 -14.01 -5.80
CA LEU A 511 -10.33 -13.63 -4.67
C LEU A 511 -10.55 -12.18 -4.22
N ASP A 512 -11.14 -11.35 -5.07
CA ASP A 512 -11.50 -9.96 -4.81
C ASP A 512 -12.82 -9.80 -4.05
N ASN A 513 -13.58 -10.90 -3.88
CA ASN A 513 -14.83 -10.96 -3.11
C ASN A 513 -14.56 -11.47 -1.68
N SER A 514 -13.57 -10.87 -1.00
CA SER A 514 -13.05 -11.31 0.30
C SER A 514 -13.65 -10.61 1.51
#